data_AF-A0A0W0ZUK8-F1
#
_entry.id   AF-A0A0W0ZUK8-F1
#
_cell.length_a   1.000
_cell.length_b   1.000
_cell.length_c   1.000
_cell.angle_alpha   90.00
_cell.angle_beta   90.00
_cell.angle_gamma   90.00
#
_symmetry.space_group_name_H-M   'P 1'
#
loop_
_entity.id
_entity.type
_entity.pdbx_description
1 polymer ?
#
loop_
_entity_poly.entity_id
_entity_poly.type
_entity_poly.pdbx_seq_one_letter_code
_entity_poly.pdbx_strand_id
1 'polypeptide(L)'
;MGKSKIGLIKHSFFNNSFKKIDFSFKEKEFCLDQLKYEFSSLYQVFVSNKSHWTEESFIVLYLYFLCDLLISYYHLDYVGSDLEKLKQFRKKIEVFYKIDHVREKQKSIEGFSEFIREEVQKSILDFLSSLISISKLRQYVGTINTKRSQFAYSRGLANYAIIYLQKSSISELIQEINKFFGNQYSFVEGINLLNKSREAITDLGILLYALRFFINLILMIKHIVESAISDELSVRKVLRQEMEKRGFMMANDLVWAIVGLLTTYNNFFHISETVVPLITLAFLTFDTLLLLAQWIFEASQYHDHMYELQGQLKNATVWERAVIQRQIDILSDEWETQCTYFAINVLGANIIATCFAISLFCTGPLTLAGLALFSMLGNALYNTSEEYKKYQKSSITVRRELANGHILNDEHHHQLLRKLNEECNKNYCEFWKSLAFNVGGVAFIITAAVASWPLVVGLTLVYVAYRLNDAYQKQLHNQESISQDVYRLLNPEYLEESSLQFSY
;
A
#
# COMPACT_ATOMS: atom_id res chain seq x y z
N MET A 1 32.16 -0.48 -2.39
CA MET A 1 31.50 -0.78 -1.10
C MET A 1 31.66 -2.26 -0.81
N GLY A 2 31.91 -2.64 0.44
CA GLY A 2 32.09 -4.05 0.84
C GLY A 2 30.80 -4.85 0.64
N LYS A 3 30.92 -6.17 0.45
CA LYS A 3 29.78 -7.09 0.41
C LYS A 3 28.99 -6.95 1.71
N SER A 4 27.66 -6.83 1.63
CA SER A 4 26.82 -6.83 2.83
C SER A 4 27.00 -8.13 3.61
N LYS A 5 26.82 -8.08 4.95
CA LYS A 5 26.91 -9.29 5.78
C LYS A 5 25.88 -10.35 5.38
N ILE A 6 24.69 -9.94 4.96
CA ILE A 6 23.63 -10.84 4.47
C ILE A 6 24.06 -11.52 3.17
N GLY A 7 24.62 -10.78 2.22
CA GLY A 7 25.16 -11.35 0.97
C GLY A 7 26.33 -12.32 1.21
N LEU A 8 27.17 -12.07 2.21
CA LEU A 8 28.22 -13.01 2.62
C LEU A 8 27.63 -14.29 3.24
N ILE A 9 26.61 -14.16 4.09
CA ILE A 9 25.91 -15.31 4.69
C ILE A 9 25.29 -16.16 3.58
N LYS A 10 24.52 -15.55 2.67
CA LYS A 10 23.96 -16.22 1.49
C LYS A 10 25.00 -17.05 0.76
N HIS A 11 26.10 -16.42 0.36
CA HIS A 11 27.16 -17.08 -0.39
C HIS A 11 27.76 -18.28 0.37
N SER A 12 27.87 -18.18 1.71
CA SER A 12 28.35 -19.30 2.53
C SER A 12 27.39 -20.48 2.61
N PHE A 13 26.06 -20.23 2.56
CA PHE A 13 25.05 -21.29 2.43
C PHE A 13 25.15 -21.98 1.07
N PHE A 14 25.29 -21.24 -0.03
CA PHE A 14 25.41 -21.81 -1.37
C PHE A 14 26.75 -22.54 -1.63
N ASN A 15 27.81 -22.19 -0.89
CA ASN A 15 29.12 -22.83 -0.99
C ASN A 15 29.39 -23.91 0.07
N ASN A 16 28.39 -24.31 0.86
CA ASN A 16 28.53 -25.29 1.95
C ASN A 16 29.65 -24.96 2.97
N SER A 17 29.95 -23.67 3.10
CA SER A 17 31.00 -23.16 4.00
C SER A 17 30.41 -22.43 5.21
N PHE A 18 29.08 -22.48 5.37
CA PHE A 18 28.40 -21.83 6.47
C PHE A 18 28.93 -22.34 7.82
N LYS A 19 29.53 -21.42 8.57
CA LYS A 19 29.82 -21.59 9.99
C LYS A 19 28.84 -20.71 10.74
N LYS A 20 28.38 -21.14 11.92
CA LYS A 20 27.51 -20.32 12.78
C LYS A 20 28.19 -18.96 13.01
N ILE A 21 27.57 -17.89 12.52
CA ILE A 21 28.07 -16.51 12.66
C ILE A 21 27.30 -15.86 13.79
N ASP A 22 28.01 -15.27 14.77
CA ASP A 22 27.39 -14.36 15.72
C ASP A 22 26.94 -13.10 14.98
N PHE A 23 25.63 -12.88 14.95
CA PHE A 23 25.00 -11.78 14.24
C PHE A 23 24.49 -10.75 15.23
N SER A 24 25.01 -9.52 15.20
CA SER A 24 24.51 -8.42 16.02
C SER A 24 23.78 -7.38 15.17
N PHE A 25 22.58 -6.98 15.61
CA PHE A 25 21.80 -5.92 14.97
C PHE A 25 22.44 -4.51 15.11
N LYS A 26 23.41 -4.35 16.03
CA LYS A 26 24.17 -3.11 16.22
C LYS A 26 25.26 -2.88 15.16
N GLU A 27 25.71 -3.93 14.47
CA GLU A 27 26.81 -3.84 13.50
C GLU A 27 26.52 -2.84 12.39
N LYS A 28 27.48 -2.00 12.02
CA LYS A 28 27.29 -0.92 11.03
C LYS A 28 26.68 -1.40 9.70
N GLU A 29 26.99 -2.63 9.30
CA GLU A 29 26.57 -3.24 8.04
C GLU A 29 25.14 -3.81 8.07
N PHE A 30 24.52 -3.98 9.24
CA PHE A 30 23.15 -4.49 9.31
C PHE A 30 22.12 -3.46 8.81
N CYS A 31 21.35 -3.86 7.81
CA CYS A 31 20.20 -3.16 7.26
C CYS A 31 18.94 -4.05 7.33
N LEU A 32 17.88 -3.56 7.99
CA LEU A 32 16.63 -4.32 8.13
C LEU A 32 15.87 -4.43 6.81
N ASP A 33 15.86 -3.37 6.00
CA ASP A 33 15.16 -3.37 4.71
C ASP A 33 15.77 -4.40 3.76
N GLN A 34 17.09 -4.53 3.79
CA GLN A 34 17.82 -5.54 3.05
C GLN A 34 17.48 -6.96 3.54
N LEU A 35 17.40 -7.19 4.85
CA LEU A 35 16.99 -8.47 5.43
C LEU A 35 15.55 -8.85 5.04
N LYS A 36 14.63 -7.88 5.10
CA LYS A 36 13.24 -8.07 4.69
C LYS A 36 13.14 -8.42 3.21
N TYR A 37 13.84 -7.67 2.36
CA TYR A 37 13.86 -7.89 0.92
C TYR A 37 14.45 -9.27 0.59
N GLU A 38 15.58 -9.65 1.19
CA GLU A 38 16.20 -10.95 0.95
C GLU A 38 15.24 -12.09 1.37
N PHE A 39 14.60 -11.98 2.53
CA PHE A 39 13.60 -12.96 2.96
C PHE A 39 12.39 -13.02 2.01
N SER A 40 11.79 -11.87 1.67
CA SER A 40 10.56 -11.84 0.85
C SER A 40 10.81 -12.30 -0.59
N SER A 41 11.93 -11.89 -1.18
CA SER A 41 12.30 -12.29 -2.54
C SER A 41 12.68 -13.78 -2.59
N LEU A 42 13.46 -14.28 -1.64
CA LEU A 42 13.80 -15.70 -1.57
C LEU A 42 12.56 -16.56 -1.29
N TYR A 43 11.65 -16.10 -0.43
CA TYR A 43 10.38 -16.80 -0.18
C TYR A 43 9.53 -16.89 -1.46
N GLN A 44 9.46 -15.81 -2.25
CA GLN A 44 8.76 -15.84 -3.55
C GLN A 44 9.39 -16.89 -4.47
N VAL A 45 10.72 -16.86 -4.67
CA VAL A 45 11.44 -17.86 -5.49
C VAL A 45 11.22 -19.27 -4.96
N PHE A 46 11.24 -19.47 -3.64
CA PHE A 46 11.00 -20.77 -3.01
C PHE A 46 9.61 -21.32 -3.37
N VAL A 47 8.57 -20.50 -3.22
CA VAL A 47 7.19 -20.93 -3.48
C VAL A 47 6.94 -21.22 -4.97
N SER A 48 7.57 -20.46 -5.89
CA SER A 48 7.48 -20.70 -7.35
C SER A 48 8.16 -21.99 -7.81
N ASN A 49 8.98 -22.61 -6.96
CA ASN A 49 9.92 -23.67 -7.36
C ASN A 49 9.88 -24.89 -6.44
N LYS A 50 8.76 -25.13 -5.75
CA LYS A 50 8.63 -26.22 -4.75
C LYS A 50 9.10 -27.59 -5.27
N SER A 51 8.86 -27.91 -6.53
CA SER A 51 9.28 -29.17 -7.15
C SER A 51 10.80 -29.33 -7.32
N HIS A 52 11.54 -28.22 -7.35
CA HIS A 52 13.00 -28.21 -7.49
C HIS A 52 13.75 -28.30 -6.15
N TRP A 53 13.04 -28.21 -5.02
CA TRP A 53 13.66 -28.18 -3.70
C TRP A 53 13.48 -29.51 -2.97
N THR A 54 14.60 -30.10 -2.55
CA THR A 54 14.62 -31.20 -1.58
C THR A 54 14.69 -30.67 -0.14
N GLU A 55 14.38 -31.52 0.84
CA GLU A 55 14.47 -31.20 2.28
C GLU A 55 15.88 -30.73 2.69
N GLU A 56 16.93 -31.17 1.97
CA GLU A 56 18.34 -30.79 2.20
C GLU A 56 18.80 -29.56 1.37
N SER A 57 17.90 -28.87 0.67
CA SER A 57 18.26 -27.72 -0.15
C SER A 57 18.79 -26.54 0.69
N PHE A 58 19.99 -26.06 0.35
CA PHE A 58 20.64 -24.91 0.99
C PHE A 58 19.76 -23.65 1.02
N ILE A 59 18.83 -23.52 0.06
CA ILE A 59 17.88 -22.41 -0.03
C ILE A 59 16.82 -22.50 1.07
N VAL A 60 16.35 -23.70 1.40
CA VAL A 60 15.35 -23.90 2.46
C VAL A 60 15.97 -23.62 3.82
N LEU A 61 17.20 -24.10 4.05
CA LEU A 61 17.97 -23.81 5.26
C LEU A 61 18.28 -22.31 5.41
N TYR A 62 18.67 -21.65 4.32
CA TYR A 62 18.94 -20.22 4.32
C TYR A 62 17.66 -19.40 4.55
N LEU A 63 16.54 -19.78 3.90
CA LEU A 63 15.24 -19.14 4.11
C LEU A 63 14.75 -19.30 5.57
N TYR A 64 14.97 -20.48 6.16
CA TYR A 64 14.68 -20.73 7.58
C TYR A 64 15.52 -19.82 8.48
N PHE A 65 16.83 -19.72 8.20
CA PHE A 65 17.74 -18.82 8.92
C PHE A 65 17.30 -17.35 8.84
N LEU A 66 16.93 -16.87 7.65
CA LEU A 66 16.43 -15.49 7.47
C LEU A 66 15.12 -15.26 8.26
N CYS A 67 14.23 -16.25 8.29
CA CYS A 67 12.98 -16.19 9.03
C CYS A 67 13.24 -16.09 10.54
N ASP A 68 14.13 -16.93 11.08
CA ASP A 68 14.54 -16.90 12.50
C ASP A 68 15.25 -15.59 12.86
N LEU A 69 16.06 -15.04 11.96
CA LEU A 69 16.73 -13.76 12.17
C LEU A 69 15.73 -12.60 12.22
N LEU A 70 14.73 -12.59 11.34
CA LEU A 70 13.63 -11.62 11.37
C LEU A 70 12.76 -11.79 12.63
N ILE A 71 12.43 -13.02 13.03
CA ILE A 71 11.70 -13.30 14.27
C ILE A 71 12.47 -12.76 15.48
N SER A 72 13.78 -13.01 15.53
CA SER A 72 14.66 -12.53 16.60
C SER A 72 14.68 -11.00 16.65
N TYR A 73 14.82 -10.34 15.50
CA TYR A 73 14.76 -8.88 15.41
C TYR A 73 13.41 -8.33 15.90
N TYR A 74 12.31 -8.89 15.42
CA TYR A 74 10.96 -8.41 15.76
C TYR A 74 10.50 -8.77 17.17
N HIS A 75 11.11 -9.77 17.81
CA HIS A 75 10.97 -10.01 19.25
C HIS A 75 11.55 -8.86 20.07
N LEU A 76 12.66 -8.27 19.61
CA LEU A 76 13.31 -7.14 20.27
C LEU A 76 12.61 -5.80 19.96
N ASP A 77 12.05 -5.65 18.75
CA ASP A 77 11.38 -4.44 18.26
C ASP A 77 9.84 -4.45 18.47
N TYR A 78 9.30 -5.49 19.12
CA TYR A 78 7.90 -5.64 19.57
C TYR A 78 6.80 -5.33 18.53
N VAL A 79 6.96 -5.80 17.29
CA VAL A 79 5.91 -5.72 16.25
C VAL A 79 5.09 -7.02 16.22
N GLY A 80 4.14 -7.16 17.14
CA GLY A 80 3.37 -8.41 17.34
C GLY A 80 2.65 -8.96 16.10
N SER A 81 2.16 -8.09 15.19
CA SER A 81 1.50 -8.54 13.95
C SER A 81 2.46 -9.09 12.90
N ASP A 82 3.67 -8.53 12.80
CA ASP A 82 4.69 -9.00 11.86
C ASP A 82 5.30 -10.30 12.39
N LEU A 83 5.47 -10.39 13.71
CA LEU A 83 5.92 -11.60 14.41
C LEU A 83 4.99 -12.79 14.13
N GLU A 84 3.66 -12.62 14.24
CA GLU A 84 2.73 -13.72 13.98
C GLU A 84 2.72 -14.14 12.51
N LYS A 85 2.84 -13.21 11.56
CA LYS A 85 3.00 -13.55 10.14
C LYS A 85 4.29 -14.34 9.91
N LEU A 86 5.40 -13.94 10.52
CA LEU A 86 6.68 -14.64 10.42
C LEU A 86 6.62 -16.03 11.04
N LYS A 87 5.97 -16.19 12.21
CA LYS A 87 5.71 -17.52 12.81
C LYS A 87 4.86 -18.40 11.89
N GLN A 88 3.88 -17.85 11.18
CA GLN A 88 3.11 -18.60 10.19
C GLN A 88 3.97 -19.00 8.98
N PHE A 89 4.84 -18.11 8.48
CA PHE A 89 5.79 -18.46 7.43
C PHE A 89 6.76 -19.56 7.86
N ARG A 90 7.29 -19.46 9.09
CA ARG A 90 8.13 -20.49 9.69
C ARG A 90 7.42 -21.85 9.69
N LYS A 91 6.18 -21.91 10.18
CA LYS A 91 5.37 -23.15 10.14
C LYS A 91 5.20 -23.70 8.73
N LYS A 92 4.96 -22.84 7.73
CA LYS A 92 4.86 -23.28 6.31
C LYS A 92 6.17 -23.86 5.79
N ILE A 93 7.31 -23.27 6.17
CA ILE A 93 8.64 -23.77 5.82
C ILE A 93 8.90 -25.11 6.53
N GLU A 94 8.55 -25.23 7.82
CA GLU A 94 8.71 -26.46 8.62
C GLU A 94 7.86 -27.62 8.09
N VAL A 95 6.64 -27.35 7.64
CA VAL A 95 5.77 -28.35 7.00
C VAL A 95 6.36 -28.85 5.69
N PHE A 96 7.00 -27.99 4.91
CA PHE A 96 7.70 -28.39 3.68
C PHE A 96 8.95 -29.23 3.98
N TYR A 97 9.60 -28.96 5.12
CA TYR A 97 10.83 -29.61 5.53
C TYR A 97 10.61 -31.00 6.17
N LYS A 98 9.38 -31.38 6.55
CA LYS A 98 9.09 -32.59 7.38
C LYS A 98 10.15 -32.81 8.47
N ILE A 99 10.37 -31.84 9.37
CA ILE A 99 11.04 -32.16 10.64
C ILE A 99 10.09 -33.09 11.42
N ASP A 100 10.29 -34.40 11.28
CA ASP A 100 9.98 -35.38 12.33
C ASP A 100 11.26 -36.17 12.62
N HIS A 101 11.66 -36.15 13.89
CA HIS A 101 12.74 -36.92 14.53
C HIS A 101 14.22 -36.65 14.20
N VAL A 102 14.73 -35.46 14.53
CA VAL A 102 16.06 -35.34 15.21
C VAL A 102 16.02 -34.25 16.29
N ARG A 103 15.20 -34.44 17.32
CA ARG A 103 15.44 -33.78 18.62
C ARG A 103 14.97 -34.61 19.82
N GLU A 104 15.09 -35.93 19.73
CA GLU A 104 15.19 -36.80 20.91
C GLU A 104 16.65 -36.88 21.37
N LYS A 105 17.17 -35.77 21.89
CA LYS A 105 18.27 -35.66 22.86
C LYS A 105 18.76 -34.21 22.91
N GLN A 106 17.97 -33.35 23.55
CA GLN A 106 18.51 -32.43 24.57
C GLN A 106 17.31 -31.93 25.38
N LYS A 107 17.06 -32.58 26.51
CA LYS A 107 16.11 -32.18 27.54
C LYS A 107 16.47 -30.80 28.12
N SER A 108 15.45 -30.19 28.76
CA SER A 108 15.35 -28.83 29.31
C SER A 108 14.97 -27.83 28.22
N ILE A 109 13.75 -27.30 28.19
CA ILE A 109 13.10 -26.59 29.30
C ILE A 109 11.65 -27.08 29.46
N GLU A 110 11.43 -27.88 30.49
CA GLU A 110 10.12 -28.37 30.98
C GLU A 110 9.29 -27.26 31.68
N GLY A 111 9.35 -26.02 31.17
CA GLY A 111 8.63 -24.86 31.73
C GLY A 111 7.54 -24.27 30.82
N PHE A 112 7.32 -24.83 29.64
CA PHE A 112 6.45 -24.21 28.63
C PHE A 112 4.97 -24.61 28.75
N SER A 113 4.67 -25.65 29.53
CA SER A 113 3.30 -26.17 29.68
C SER A 113 2.48 -25.45 30.77
N GLU A 114 3.11 -24.79 31.74
CA GLU A 114 2.42 -23.93 32.71
C GLU A 114 2.18 -22.52 32.17
N PHE A 115 3.05 -22.04 31.26
CA PHE A 115 2.94 -20.74 30.62
C PHE A 115 1.64 -20.60 29.80
N ILE A 116 1.24 -21.62 29.06
CA ILE A 116 0.03 -21.59 28.22
C ILE A 116 -1.27 -21.44 29.06
N ARG A 117 -1.28 -21.90 30.32
CA ARG A 117 -2.50 -21.88 31.14
C ARG A 117 -2.74 -20.53 31.84
N GLU A 118 -1.67 -19.80 32.17
CA GLU A 118 -1.77 -18.41 32.67
C GLU A 118 -1.86 -17.38 31.52
N GLU A 119 -1.21 -17.64 30.37
CA GLU A 119 -1.24 -16.76 29.21
C GLU A 119 -2.65 -16.67 28.60
N VAL A 120 -3.46 -17.73 28.61
CA VAL A 120 -4.83 -17.69 28.05
C VAL A 120 -5.78 -16.85 28.90
N GLN A 121 -5.58 -16.80 30.22
CA GLN A 121 -6.43 -16.04 31.14
C GLN A 121 -6.08 -14.54 31.15
N LYS A 122 -4.78 -14.20 30.99
CA LYS A 122 -4.35 -12.82 30.68
C LYS A 122 -4.66 -12.41 29.25
N SER A 123 -4.53 -13.33 28.29
CA SER A 123 -4.75 -13.08 26.88
C SER A 123 -6.20 -12.67 26.61
N ILE A 124 -7.22 -13.14 27.31
CA ILE A 124 -8.61 -12.68 27.05
C ILE A 124 -8.83 -11.23 27.52
N LEU A 125 -8.20 -10.82 28.63
CA LEU A 125 -8.25 -9.44 29.14
C LEU A 125 -7.35 -8.50 28.31
N ASP A 126 -6.23 -9.00 27.80
CA ASP A 126 -5.37 -8.31 26.83
C ASP A 126 -5.91 -8.36 25.38
N PHE A 127 -6.80 -9.30 25.08
CA PHE A 127 -7.50 -9.40 23.78
C PHE A 127 -8.60 -8.36 23.71
N LEU A 128 -9.29 -8.09 24.83
CA LEU A 128 -10.25 -6.99 24.93
C LEU A 128 -9.56 -5.61 24.89
N SER A 129 -8.32 -5.47 25.39
CA SER A 129 -7.55 -4.22 25.28
C SER A 129 -6.79 -4.07 23.94
N SER A 130 -6.41 -5.18 23.28
CA SER A 130 -5.75 -5.20 21.96
C SER A 130 -6.70 -5.15 20.75
N LEU A 131 -8.02 -5.23 20.98
CA LEU A 131 -9.04 -5.08 19.93
C LEU A 131 -9.14 -3.66 19.34
N ILE A 132 -8.43 -2.67 19.90
CA ILE A 132 -8.09 -1.40 19.22
C ILE A 132 -6.57 -1.32 19.07
N SER A 133 -5.97 -2.16 18.23
CA SER A 133 -4.55 -1.99 17.91
C SER A 133 -4.33 -0.60 17.31
N ILE A 134 -3.36 0.15 17.82
CA ILE A 134 -3.03 1.51 17.34
C ILE A 134 -2.83 1.53 15.82
N SER A 135 -2.33 0.42 15.25
CA SER A 135 -2.21 0.21 13.80
C SER A 135 -3.55 0.15 13.05
N LYS A 136 -4.57 -0.53 13.61
CA LYS A 136 -5.93 -0.56 13.05
C LYS A 136 -6.60 0.80 13.19
N LEU A 137 -6.46 1.46 14.34
CA LEU A 137 -6.97 2.81 14.55
C LEU A 137 -6.40 3.78 13.49
N ARG A 138 -5.08 3.74 13.26
CA ARG A 138 -4.43 4.51 12.19
C ARG A 138 -5.04 4.22 10.81
N GLN A 139 -5.29 2.96 10.50
CA GLN A 139 -5.90 2.56 9.24
C GLN A 139 -7.31 3.12 9.11
N TYR A 140 -8.14 3.02 10.15
CA TYR A 140 -9.49 3.61 10.18
C TYR A 140 -9.46 5.14 10.01
N VAL A 141 -8.60 5.84 10.74
CA VAL A 141 -8.41 7.30 10.60
C VAL A 141 -8.03 7.66 9.17
N GLY A 142 -7.10 6.91 8.57
CA GLY A 142 -6.71 7.07 7.17
C GLY A 142 -7.90 6.88 6.21
N THR A 143 -8.67 5.80 6.37
CA THR A 143 -9.83 5.52 5.53
C THR A 143 -10.92 6.60 5.66
N ILE A 144 -11.20 7.07 6.88
CA ILE A 144 -12.17 8.15 7.11
C ILE A 144 -11.69 9.42 6.43
N ASN A 145 -10.39 9.76 6.52
CA ASN A 145 -9.86 10.96 5.88
C ASN A 145 -9.94 10.90 4.34
N THR A 146 -9.65 9.74 3.76
CA THR A 146 -9.85 9.47 2.33
C THR A 146 -11.31 9.69 1.92
N LYS A 147 -12.27 9.13 2.68
CA LYS A 147 -13.70 9.30 2.39
C LYS A 147 -14.18 10.74 2.57
N ARG A 148 -13.66 11.44 3.59
CA ARG A 148 -13.88 12.88 3.77
C ARG A 148 -13.37 13.68 2.57
N SER A 149 -12.15 13.40 2.09
CA SER A 149 -11.60 14.07 0.89
C SER A 149 -12.49 13.84 -0.31
N GLN A 150 -12.82 12.57 -0.59
CA GLN A 150 -13.75 12.19 -1.64
C GLN A 150 -15.08 12.96 -1.56
N PHE A 151 -15.69 13.00 -0.39
CA PHE A 151 -16.93 13.73 -0.18
C PHE A 151 -16.77 15.24 -0.43
N ALA A 152 -15.69 15.85 0.05
CA ALA A 152 -15.44 17.29 -0.10
C ALA A 152 -15.36 17.73 -1.58
N TYR A 153 -14.62 17.00 -2.42
CA TYR A 153 -14.54 17.28 -3.86
C TYR A 153 -15.85 16.93 -4.57
N SER A 154 -16.49 15.80 -4.22
CA SER A 154 -17.77 15.39 -4.82
C SER A 154 -18.87 16.43 -4.56
N ARG A 155 -18.89 16.98 -3.34
CA ARG A 155 -19.79 18.06 -2.94
C ARG A 155 -19.57 19.32 -3.78
N GLY A 156 -18.30 19.68 -4.06
CA GLY A 156 -17.96 20.79 -4.93
C GLY A 156 -18.54 20.61 -6.34
N LEU A 157 -18.32 19.43 -6.95
CA LEU A 157 -18.89 19.10 -8.25
C LEU A 157 -20.43 19.08 -8.22
N ALA A 158 -21.02 18.49 -7.18
CA ALA A 158 -22.48 18.44 -7.00
C ALA A 158 -23.10 19.84 -6.91
N ASN A 159 -22.47 20.79 -6.21
CA ASN A 159 -22.95 22.17 -6.16
C ASN A 159 -23.10 22.79 -7.55
N TYR A 160 -22.11 22.62 -8.43
CA TYR A 160 -22.20 23.11 -9.81
C TYR A 160 -23.28 22.37 -10.62
N ALA A 161 -23.39 21.04 -10.45
CA ALA A 161 -24.43 20.25 -11.09
C ALA A 161 -25.84 20.68 -10.65
N ILE A 162 -26.05 20.94 -9.36
CA ILE A 162 -27.32 21.41 -8.80
C ILE A 162 -27.68 22.79 -9.36
N ILE A 163 -26.73 23.74 -9.38
CA ILE A 163 -26.94 25.08 -9.94
C ILE A 163 -27.34 25.00 -11.41
N TYR A 164 -26.73 24.09 -12.17
CA TYR A 164 -27.07 23.86 -13.58
C TYR A 164 -28.47 23.24 -13.72
N LEU A 165 -28.79 22.21 -12.93
CA LEU A 165 -30.10 21.55 -12.92
C LEU A 165 -31.22 22.53 -12.56
N GLN A 166 -31.00 23.42 -11.59
CA GLN A 166 -31.97 24.44 -11.20
C GLN A 166 -32.32 25.40 -12.36
N LYS A 167 -31.38 25.66 -13.26
CA LYS A 167 -31.56 26.55 -14.42
C LYS A 167 -32.03 25.82 -15.68
N SER A 168 -32.17 24.49 -15.62
CA SER A 168 -32.54 23.63 -16.73
C SER A 168 -34.04 23.35 -16.75
N SER A 169 -34.58 23.02 -17.93
CA SER A 169 -35.97 22.53 -18.09
C SER A 169 -36.25 21.25 -17.29
N ILE A 170 -35.20 20.50 -16.90
CA ILE A 170 -35.30 19.32 -16.04
C ILE A 170 -35.78 19.70 -14.62
N SER A 171 -35.57 20.94 -14.17
CA SER A 171 -36.03 21.41 -12.86
C SER A 171 -37.55 21.26 -12.70
N GLU A 172 -38.33 21.53 -13.75
CA GLU A 172 -39.79 21.42 -13.71
C GLU A 172 -40.22 19.96 -13.50
N LEU A 173 -39.60 19.03 -14.21
CA LEU A 173 -39.84 17.59 -14.07
C LEU A 173 -39.52 17.10 -12.65
N ILE A 174 -38.39 17.55 -12.08
CA ILE A 174 -38.01 17.21 -10.70
C ILE A 174 -39.04 17.78 -9.70
N GLN A 175 -39.54 19.00 -9.92
CA GLN A 175 -40.57 19.60 -9.07
C GLN A 175 -41.89 18.84 -9.14
N GLU A 176 -42.29 18.34 -10.31
CA GLU A 176 -43.48 17.49 -10.46
C GLU A 176 -43.33 16.17 -9.68
N ILE A 177 -42.19 15.49 -9.82
CA ILE A 177 -41.88 14.27 -9.04
C ILE A 177 -41.92 14.58 -7.53
N ASN A 178 -41.30 15.68 -7.11
CA ASN A 178 -41.30 16.07 -5.70
C ASN A 178 -42.71 16.36 -5.17
N LYS A 179 -43.56 17.03 -5.95
CA LYS A 179 -44.97 17.26 -5.59
C LYS A 179 -45.73 15.93 -5.46
N PHE A 180 -45.52 15.00 -6.39
CA PHE A 180 -46.15 13.68 -6.34
C PHE A 180 -45.80 12.91 -5.06
N PHE A 181 -44.54 12.97 -4.62
CA PHE A 181 -44.07 12.31 -3.39
C PHE A 181 -44.24 13.17 -2.12
N GLY A 182 -44.87 14.34 -2.19
CA GLY A 182 -45.05 15.24 -1.05
C GLY A 182 -43.75 15.85 -0.49
N ASN A 183 -42.68 15.88 -1.29
CA ASN A 183 -41.38 16.41 -0.90
C ASN A 183 -41.39 17.95 -0.98
N GLN A 184 -41.13 18.61 0.15
CA GLN A 184 -41.11 20.07 0.27
C GLN A 184 -39.72 20.69 0.07
N TYR A 185 -38.67 19.88 -0.09
CA TYR A 185 -37.30 20.38 -0.20
C TYR A 185 -37.04 21.14 -1.50
N SER A 186 -36.41 22.31 -1.37
CA SER A 186 -35.95 23.11 -2.50
C SER A 186 -34.46 22.92 -2.78
N PHE A 187 -34.05 23.12 -4.04
CA PHE A 187 -32.63 23.14 -4.44
C PHE A 187 -31.78 24.11 -3.59
N VAL A 188 -32.36 25.24 -3.18
CA VAL A 188 -31.70 26.28 -2.38
C VAL A 188 -31.39 25.78 -0.97
N GLU A 189 -32.34 25.11 -0.32
CA GLU A 189 -32.11 24.51 1.01
C GLU A 189 -31.02 23.44 0.95
N GLY A 190 -31.01 22.63 -0.11
CA GLY A 190 -29.96 21.63 -0.32
C GLY A 190 -28.57 22.25 -0.50
N ILE A 191 -28.44 23.29 -1.33
CA ILE A 191 -27.17 24.04 -1.48
C ILE A 191 -26.73 24.65 -0.14
N ASN A 192 -27.65 25.23 0.63
CA ASN A 192 -27.34 25.80 1.94
C ASN A 192 -26.85 24.74 2.93
N LEU A 193 -27.45 23.55 2.95
CA LEU A 193 -26.99 22.43 3.77
C LEU A 193 -25.60 21.95 3.35
N LEU A 194 -25.34 21.82 2.04
CA LEU A 194 -24.02 21.47 1.51
C LEU A 194 -22.97 22.54 1.82
N ASN A 195 -23.33 23.82 1.83
CA ASN A 195 -22.40 24.89 2.20
C ASN A 195 -22.12 24.90 3.71
N LYS A 196 -23.13 24.70 4.56
CA LYS A 196 -22.97 24.62 6.02
C LYS A 196 -22.08 23.46 6.46
N SER A 197 -22.11 22.33 5.74
CA SER A 197 -21.23 21.19 6.03
C SER A 197 -19.74 21.44 5.77
N ARG A 198 -19.38 22.49 5.00
CA ARG A 198 -17.99 22.75 4.60
C ARG A 198 -17.05 22.92 5.79
N GLU A 199 -17.45 23.72 6.77
CA GLU A 199 -16.62 24.01 7.96
C GLU A 199 -16.38 22.72 8.75
N ALA A 200 -17.45 21.99 9.09
CA ALA A 200 -17.36 20.73 9.82
C ALA A 200 -16.49 19.68 9.10
N ILE A 201 -16.55 19.61 7.77
CA ILE A 201 -15.71 18.71 6.96
C ILE A 201 -14.24 19.11 7.04
N THR A 202 -13.95 20.42 7.04
CA THR A 202 -12.59 20.92 7.15
C THR A 202 -12.02 20.67 8.54
N ASP A 203 -12.79 20.96 9.60
CA ASP A 203 -12.42 20.68 10.99
C ASP A 203 -12.14 19.19 11.22
N LEU A 204 -13.01 18.33 10.67
CA LEU A 204 -12.79 16.89 10.68
C LEU A 204 -11.49 16.51 9.95
N GLY A 205 -11.18 17.17 8.83
CA GLY A 205 -9.91 16.99 8.13
C GLY A 205 -8.70 17.32 9.00
N ILE A 206 -8.69 18.50 9.63
CA ILE A 206 -7.64 18.93 10.56
C ILE A 206 -7.44 17.91 11.67
N LEU A 207 -8.54 17.49 12.31
CA LEU A 207 -8.51 16.53 13.42
C LEU A 207 -7.96 15.16 12.98
N LEU A 208 -8.39 14.65 11.82
CA LEU A 208 -7.95 13.35 11.31
C LEU A 208 -6.45 13.35 10.93
N TYR A 209 -5.97 14.42 10.29
CA TYR A 209 -4.55 14.57 9.99
C TYR A 209 -3.71 14.65 11.27
N ALA A 210 -4.11 15.50 12.23
CA ALA A 210 -3.42 15.63 13.51
C ALA A 210 -3.41 14.30 14.29
N LEU A 211 -4.54 13.59 14.35
CA LEU A 211 -4.64 12.30 15.03
C LEU A 211 -3.73 11.25 14.37
N ARG A 212 -3.71 11.17 13.04
CA ARG A 212 -2.84 10.23 12.31
C ARG A 212 -1.36 10.55 12.51
N PHE A 213 -1.00 11.84 12.54
CA PHE A 213 0.35 12.30 12.89
C PHE A 213 0.74 11.83 14.30
N PHE A 214 -0.07 12.12 15.32
CA PHE A 214 0.23 11.74 16.70
C PHE A 214 0.30 10.23 16.89
N ILE A 215 -0.57 9.44 16.23
CA ILE A 215 -0.49 7.98 16.27
C ILE A 215 0.86 7.49 15.71
N ASN A 216 1.30 8.00 14.56
CA ASN A 216 2.58 7.61 13.98
C ASN A 216 3.76 8.10 14.83
N LEU A 217 3.69 9.30 15.41
CA LEU A 217 4.69 9.86 16.31
C LEU A 217 4.84 9.01 17.58
N ILE A 218 3.72 8.64 18.22
CA ILE A 218 3.71 7.78 19.42
C ILE A 218 4.32 6.42 19.10
N LEU A 219 3.98 5.81 17.95
CA LEU A 219 4.56 4.54 17.55
C LEU A 219 6.07 4.65 17.29
N MET A 220 6.53 5.73 16.63
CA MET A 220 7.95 5.98 16.42
C MET A 220 8.69 6.15 17.76
N ILE A 221 8.16 6.97 18.67
CA ILE A 221 8.75 7.18 20.00
C ILE A 221 8.79 5.86 20.78
N LYS A 222 7.73 5.05 20.73
CA LYS A 222 7.68 3.73 21.35
C LYS A 222 8.86 2.86 20.91
N HIS A 223 9.05 2.68 19.60
CA HIS A 223 10.15 1.85 19.07
C HIS A 223 11.53 2.43 19.42
N ILE A 224 11.69 3.75 19.39
CA ILE A 224 12.93 4.42 19.81
C ILE A 224 13.24 4.14 21.28
N VAL A 225 12.26 4.28 22.18
CA VAL A 225 12.44 4.02 23.62
C VAL A 225 12.76 2.54 23.87
N GLU A 226 12.06 1.62 23.22
CA GLU A 226 12.32 0.18 23.33
C GLU A 226 13.74 -0.15 22.85
N SER A 227 14.19 0.44 21.74
CA SER A 227 15.56 0.28 21.24
C SER A 227 16.63 0.88 22.15
N ALA A 228 16.27 1.86 22.98
CA ALA A 228 17.18 2.48 23.96
C ALA A 228 17.31 1.63 25.23
N ILE A 229 16.29 0.84 25.56
CA ILE A 229 16.29 -0.10 26.69
C ILE A 229 16.97 -1.42 26.29
N SER A 230 16.93 -1.80 25.01
CA SER A 230 17.54 -3.03 24.50
C SER A 230 19.06 -2.91 24.31
N ASP A 231 19.81 -3.82 24.91
CA ASP A 231 21.26 -3.96 24.69
C ASP A 231 21.62 -4.56 23.32
N GLU A 232 20.64 -4.96 22.51
CA GLU A 232 20.86 -5.61 21.21
C GLU A 232 20.51 -4.72 20.01
N LEU A 233 19.77 -3.62 20.23
CA LEU A 233 19.34 -2.70 19.18
C LEU A 233 20.11 -1.37 19.19
N SER A 234 20.15 -0.69 18.04
CA SER A 234 20.74 0.64 17.91
C SER A 234 19.65 1.69 17.74
N VAL A 235 19.55 2.62 18.69
CA VAL A 235 18.59 3.74 18.68
C VAL A 235 18.63 4.52 17.37
N ARG A 236 19.83 4.83 16.87
CA ARG A 236 20.00 5.59 15.62
C ARG A 236 19.44 4.84 14.41
N LYS A 237 19.57 3.51 14.39
CA LYS A 237 19.04 2.68 13.30
C LYS A 237 17.54 2.56 13.36
N VAL A 238 16.98 2.34 14.55
CA VAL A 238 15.53 2.26 14.75
C VAL A 238 14.87 3.59 14.42
N LEU A 239 15.46 4.72 14.84
CA LEU A 239 15.00 6.05 14.42
C LEU A 239 14.99 6.20 12.89
N ARG A 240 16.10 5.81 12.23
CA ARG A 240 16.18 5.86 10.77
C ARG A 240 15.07 5.02 10.12
N GLN A 241 14.89 3.78 10.57
CA GLN A 241 13.88 2.86 10.04
C GLN A 241 12.46 3.39 10.23
N GLU A 242 12.13 3.95 11.40
CA GLU A 242 10.80 4.51 11.62
C GLU A 242 10.58 5.80 10.81
N MET A 243 11.63 6.59 10.58
CA MET A 243 11.58 7.74 9.65
C MET A 243 11.40 7.31 8.19
N GLU A 244 12.08 6.26 7.74
CA GLU A 244 11.93 5.72 6.38
C GLU A 244 10.51 5.15 6.18
N LYS A 245 9.97 4.50 7.21
CA LYS A 245 8.63 3.87 7.20
C LYS A 245 7.47 4.86 7.29
N ARG A 246 7.64 5.97 8.02
CA ARG A 246 6.51 6.87 8.38
C ARG A 246 6.77 8.34 8.10
N GLY A 247 8.01 8.77 7.89
CA GLY A 247 8.41 10.17 7.85
C GLY A 247 7.68 10.97 6.79
N PHE A 248 7.55 10.46 5.57
CA PHE A 248 6.79 11.11 4.50
C PHE A 248 5.31 11.28 4.85
N MET A 249 4.66 10.23 5.39
CA MET A 249 3.26 10.29 5.83
C MET A 249 3.08 11.29 6.97
N MET A 250 3.98 11.29 7.95
CA MET A 250 3.94 12.23 9.08
C MET A 250 4.16 13.68 8.63
N ALA A 251 5.08 13.92 7.70
CA ALA A 251 5.29 15.24 7.12
C ALA A 251 4.01 15.73 6.41
N ASN A 252 3.39 14.87 5.61
CA ASN A 252 2.12 15.17 4.96
C ASN A 252 1.01 15.51 5.96
N ASP A 253 0.86 14.68 7.00
CA ASP A 253 -0.17 14.85 8.03
C ASP A 253 0.01 16.14 8.81
N LEU A 254 1.24 16.44 9.23
CA LEU A 254 1.56 17.66 9.97
C LEU A 254 1.26 18.90 9.13
N VAL A 255 1.71 18.90 7.87
CA VAL A 255 1.50 20.01 6.95
C VAL A 255 0.01 20.23 6.71
N TRP A 256 -0.77 19.21 6.35
CA TRP A 256 -2.21 19.40 6.10
C TRP A 256 -2.99 19.79 7.36
N ALA A 257 -2.61 19.32 8.55
CA ALA A 257 -3.20 19.77 9.80
C ALA A 257 -2.94 21.27 10.05
N ILE A 258 -1.69 21.72 9.92
CA ILE A 258 -1.30 23.12 10.11
C ILE A 258 -1.97 24.02 9.07
N VAL A 259 -1.93 23.63 7.79
CA VAL A 259 -2.51 24.40 6.70
C VAL A 259 -4.01 24.52 6.86
N GLY A 260 -4.69 23.43 7.22
CA GLY A 260 -6.11 23.46 7.53
C GLY A 260 -6.42 24.43 8.66
N LEU A 261 -5.63 24.43 9.74
CA LEU A 261 -5.79 25.37 10.85
C LEU A 261 -5.61 26.83 10.40
N LEU A 262 -4.50 27.13 9.71
CA LEU A 262 -4.16 28.49 9.27
C LEU A 262 -5.17 29.04 8.27
N THR A 263 -5.66 28.20 7.36
CA THR A 263 -6.60 28.62 6.30
C THR A 263 -8.05 28.71 6.78
N THR A 264 -8.46 27.86 7.73
CA THR A 264 -9.83 27.83 8.26
C THR A 264 -10.03 28.86 9.37
N TYR A 265 -9.07 28.97 10.28
CA TYR A 265 -9.10 29.91 11.40
C TYR A 265 -8.20 31.13 11.10
N ASN A 266 -8.19 31.58 9.85
CA ASN A 266 -7.34 32.67 9.37
C ASN A 266 -7.49 33.95 10.21
N ASN A 267 -8.72 34.29 10.62
CA ASN A 267 -9.01 35.45 11.45
C ASN A 267 -8.34 35.36 12.84
N PHE A 268 -8.28 34.17 13.43
CA PHE A 268 -7.60 33.93 14.71
C PHE A 268 -6.07 34.11 14.58
N PHE A 269 -5.50 33.69 13.45
CA PHE A 269 -4.08 33.84 13.14
C PHE A 269 -3.71 35.18 12.47
N HIS A 270 -4.68 36.10 12.33
CA HIS A 270 -4.50 37.38 11.62
C HIS A 270 -3.98 37.23 10.18
N ILE A 271 -4.40 36.17 9.49
CA ILE A 271 -4.08 35.92 8.08
C ILE A 271 -5.20 36.49 7.20
N SER A 272 -4.85 37.40 6.30
CA SER A 272 -5.79 37.97 5.32
C SER A 272 -6.44 36.87 4.46
N GLU A 273 -7.74 37.01 4.18
CA GLU A 273 -8.48 36.13 3.27
C GLU A 273 -7.84 36.05 1.88
N THR A 274 -7.19 37.13 1.41
CA THR A 274 -6.49 37.16 0.12
C THR A 274 -5.23 36.28 0.09
N VAL A 275 -4.66 35.96 1.25
CA VAL A 275 -3.45 35.15 1.38
C VAL A 275 -3.79 33.66 1.49
N VAL A 276 -4.99 33.31 1.97
CA VAL A 276 -5.44 31.92 2.15
C VAL A 276 -5.32 31.08 0.86
N PRO A 277 -5.74 31.55 -0.33
CA PRO A 277 -5.54 30.80 -1.57
C PRO A 277 -4.07 30.60 -1.95
N LEU A 278 -3.21 31.58 -1.67
CA LEU A 278 -1.77 31.46 -1.95
C LEU A 278 -1.11 30.41 -1.05
N ILE A 279 -1.47 30.40 0.24
CA ILE A 279 -1.06 29.35 1.18
C ILE A 279 -1.51 27.99 0.64
N THR A 280 -2.80 27.85 0.30
CA THR A 280 -3.37 26.60 -0.21
C THR A 280 -2.62 26.10 -1.45
N LEU A 281 -2.33 26.99 -2.41
CA LEU A 281 -1.59 26.66 -3.62
C LEU A 281 -0.16 26.17 -3.31
N ALA A 282 0.57 26.90 -2.45
CA ALA A 282 1.93 26.51 -2.06
C ALA A 282 1.96 25.10 -1.45
N PHE A 283 0.96 24.74 -0.65
CA PHE A 283 0.88 23.43 -0.02
C PHE A 283 0.39 22.32 -0.94
N LEU A 284 -0.44 22.63 -1.94
CA LEU A 284 -0.73 21.69 -3.04
C LEU A 284 0.53 21.39 -3.86
N THR A 285 1.41 22.37 -4.07
CA THR A 285 2.71 22.14 -4.71
C THR A 285 3.65 21.33 -3.81
N PHE A 286 3.65 21.59 -2.50
CA PHE A 286 4.40 20.79 -1.52
C PHE A 286 4.01 19.31 -1.56
N ASP A 287 2.72 18.98 -1.72
CA ASP A 287 2.22 17.60 -1.80
C ASP A 287 2.88 16.84 -2.98
N THR A 288 2.92 17.45 -4.17
CA THR A 288 3.65 16.91 -5.33
C THR A 288 5.14 16.72 -5.03
N LEU A 289 5.79 17.73 -4.42
CA LEU A 289 7.22 17.66 -4.11
C LEU A 289 7.53 16.58 -3.06
N LEU A 290 6.64 16.37 -2.09
CA LEU A 290 6.79 15.34 -1.07
C LEU A 290 6.69 13.93 -1.68
N LEU A 291 5.75 13.72 -2.62
CA LEU A 291 5.66 12.47 -3.39
C LEU A 291 6.91 12.23 -4.23
N LEU A 292 7.43 13.26 -4.90
CA LEU A 292 8.67 13.15 -5.67
C LEU A 292 9.88 12.86 -4.77
N ALA A 293 9.95 13.50 -3.60
CA ALA A 293 11.01 13.23 -2.62
C ALA A 293 10.94 11.78 -2.11
N GLN A 294 9.73 11.27 -1.85
CA GLN A 294 9.54 9.87 -1.47
C GLN A 294 9.96 8.92 -2.61
N TRP A 295 9.58 9.22 -3.85
CA TRP A 295 9.99 8.44 -5.01
C TRP A 295 11.52 8.41 -5.19
N ILE A 296 12.20 9.55 -5.04
CA ILE A 296 13.67 9.62 -5.12
C ILE A 296 14.31 8.78 -4.01
N PHE A 297 13.76 8.84 -2.80
CA PHE A 297 14.23 8.05 -1.67
C PHE A 297 14.09 6.54 -1.94
N GLU A 298 12.93 6.09 -2.40
CA GLU A 298 12.71 4.68 -2.76
C GLU A 298 13.53 4.25 -3.99
N ALA A 299 13.77 5.15 -4.95
CA ALA A 299 14.65 4.91 -6.11
C ALA A 299 16.10 4.68 -5.70
N SER A 300 16.57 5.37 -4.66
CA SER A 300 17.89 5.15 -4.07
C SER A 300 17.98 3.77 -3.44
N GLN A 301 16.96 3.34 -2.68
CA GLN A 301 16.92 2.00 -2.08
C GLN A 301 16.91 0.91 -3.16
N TYR A 302 16.13 1.10 -4.22
CA TYR A 302 16.12 0.21 -5.38
C TYR A 302 17.51 0.08 -6.02
N HIS A 303 18.20 1.21 -6.26
CA HIS A 303 19.55 1.19 -6.82
C HIS A 303 20.53 0.47 -5.90
N ASP A 304 20.50 0.72 -4.59
CA ASP A 304 21.38 0.07 -3.63
C ASP A 304 21.20 -1.46 -3.65
N HIS A 305 19.96 -1.94 -3.63
CA HIS A 305 19.66 -3.38 -3.74
C HIS A 305 20.07 -3.97 -5.08
N MET A 306 19.83 -3.25 -6.18
CA MET A 306 20.22 -3.70 -7.52
C MET A 306 21.74 -3.83 -7.64
N TYR A 307 22.49 -2.83 -7.20
CA TYR A 307 23.96 -2.87 -7.18
C TYR A 307 24.49 -4.02 -6.32
N GLU A 308 23.84 -4.29 -5.19
CA GLU A 308 24.21 -5.40 -4.34
C GLU A 308 24.01 -6.75 -5.03
N LEU A 309 22.83 -7.01 -5.60
CA LEU A 309 22.52 -8.27 -6.29
C LEU A 309 23.45 -8.48 -7.50
N GLN A 310 23.70 -7.43 -8.29
CA GLN A 310 24.67 -7.47 -9.38
C GLN A 310 26.09 -7.75 -8.89
N GLY A 311 26.46 -7.23 -7.72
CA GLY A 311 27.73 -7.52 -7.06
C GLY A 311 27.86 -8.99 -6.61
N GLN A 312 26.77 -9.56 -6.07
CA GLN A 312 26.71 -10.98 -5.67
C GLN A 312 26.86 -11.90 -6.89
N LEU A 313 26.25 -11.54 -8.02
CA LEU A 313 26.25 -12.35 -9.25
C LEU A 313 27.66 -12.66 -9.79
N LYS A 314 28.64 -11.78 -9.54
CA LYS A 314 30.04 -11.94 -10.00
C LYS A 314 30.76 -13.14 -9.40
N ASN A 315 30.40 -13.54 -8.18
CA ASN A 315 31.06 -14.65 -7.47
C ASN A 315 30.11 -15.82 -7.19
N ALA A 316 28.88 -15.77 -7.71
CA ALA A 316 27.84 -16.73 -7.41
C ALA A 316 28.09 -18.09 -8.07
N THR A 317 27.74 -19.17 -7.38
CA THR A 317 27.62 -20.50 -8.00
C THR A 317 26.52 -20.53 -9.06
N VAL A 318 26.45 -21.57 -9.88
CA VAL A 318 25.43 -21.69 -10.95
C VAL A 318 24.00 -21.57 -10.38
N TRP A 319 23.71 -22.29 -9.30
CA TRP A 319 22.41 -22.24 -8.62
C TRP A 319 22.16 -20.91 -7.91
N GLU A 320 23.18 -20.36 -7.24
CA GLU A 320 23.09 -19.04 -6.60
C GLU A 320 22.80 -17.94 -7.63
N ARG A 321 23.42 -18.02 -8.81
CA ARG A 321 23.19 -17.09 -9.92
C ARG A 321 21.74 -17.16 -10.43
N ALA A 322 21.18 -18.36 -10.59
CA ALA A 322 19.80 -18.52 -11.03
C ALA A 322 18.80 -17.91 -10.01
N VAL A 323 19.05 -18.09 -8.71
CA VAL A 323 18.25 -17.48 -7.64
C VAL A 323 18.40 -15.96 -7.64
N ILE A 324 19.64 -15.43 -7.68
CA ILE A 324 19.91 -13.99 -7.72
C ILE A 324 19.23 -13.35 -8.94
N GLN A 325 19.26 -14.01 -10.11
CA GLN A 325 18.60 -13.50 -11.31
C GLN A 325 17.10 -13.36 -11.10
N ARG A 326 16.45 -14.32 -10.44
CA ARG A 326 15.02 -14.21 -10.10
C ARG A 326 14.74 -13.17 -9.02
N GLN A 327 15.64 -12.95 -8.07
CA GLN A 327 15.50 -11.84 -7.13
C GLN A 327 15.62 -10.48 -7.83
N ILE A 328 16.51 -10.35 -8.82
CA ILE A 328 16.60 -9.15 -9.68
C ILE A 328 15.29 -8.93 -10.44
N ASP A 329 14.71 -9.99 -11.02
CA ASP A 329 13.40 -9.91 -11.69
C ASP A 329 12.30 -9.43 -10.74
N ILE A 330 12.22 -9.99 -9.52
CA ILE A 330 11.26 -9.59 -8.48
C ILE A 330 11.45 -8.11 -8.11
N LEU A 331 12.71 -7.69 -7.88
CA LEU A 331 13.02 -6.31 -7.51
C LEU A 331 12.63 -5.32 -8.62
N SER A 332 12.90 -5.67 -9.87
CA SER A 332 12.53 -4.87 -11.03
C SER A 332 11.01 -4.74 -11.18
N ASP A 333 10.28 -5.85 -11.03
CA ASP A 333 8.82 -5.87 -11.17
C ASP A 333 8.13 -5.11 -10.02
N GLU A 334 8.66 -5.24 -8.79
CA GLU A 334 8.21 -4.48 -7.63
C GLU A 334 8.50 -2.98 -7.79
N TRP A 335 9.68 -2.61 -8.28
CA TRP A 335 10.03 -1.20 -8.52
C TRP A 335 9.19 -0.56 -9.61
N GLU A 336 8.93 -1.25 -10.72
CA GLU A 336 8.06 -0.75 -11.78
C GLU A 336 6.62 -0.57 -11.25
N THR A 337 6.14 -1.52 -10.45
CA THR A 337 4.85 -1.40 -9.76
C THR A 337 4.81 -0.14 -8.87
N GLN A 338 5.87 0.14 -8.10
CA GLN A 338 5.95 1.36 -7.28
C GLN A 338 6.00 2.63 -8.13
N CYS A 339 6.76 2.64 -9.22
CA CYS A 339 6.81 3.77 -10.16
C CYS A 339 5.42 4.13 -10.68
N THR A 340 4.60 3.12 -11.04
CA THR A 340 3.22 3.37 -11.50
C THR A 340 2.32 3.96 -10.40
N TYR A 341 2.51 3.55 -9.14
CA TYR A 341 1.82 4.12 -7.98
C TYR A 341 2.20 5.59 -7.77
N PHE A 342 3.48 5.94 -7.85
CA PHE A 342 3.90 7.34 -7.75
C PHE A 342 3.40 8.17 -8.94
N ALA A 343 3.46 7.63 -10.15
CA ALA A 343 3.01 8.34 -11.35
C ALA A 343 1.53 8.74 -11.27
N ILE A 344 0.65 7.83 -10.84
CA ILE A 344 -0.79 8.15 -10.73
C ILE A 344 -1.07 9.16 -9.59
N ASN A 345 -0.37 9.06 -8.46
CA ASN A 345 -0.52 10.00 -7.34
C ASN A 345 0.01 11.40 -7.70
N VAL A 346 1.19 11.49 -8.30
CA VAL A 346 1.78 12.75 -8.79
C VAL A 346 0.91 13.39 -9.87
N LEU A 347 0.35 12.58 -10.78
CA LEU A 347 -0.62 13.08 -11.76
C LEU A 347 -1.86 13.66 -11.08
N GLY A 348 -2.44 12.94 -10.11
CA GLY A 348 -3.57 13.40 -9.32
C GLY A 348 -3.29 14.73 -8.59
N ALA A 349 -2.15 14.81 -7.91
CA ALA A 349 -1.66 15.99 -7.21
C ALA A 349 -1.59 17.21 -8.13
N ASN A 350 -0.93 17.04 -9.28
CA ASN A 350 -0.73 18.12 -10.23
C ASN A 350 -2.02 18.58 -10.89
N ILE A 351 -2.96 17.66 -11.17
CA ILE A 351 -4.29 18.04 -11.67
C ILE A 351 -5.00 18.92 -10.63
N ILE A 352 -5.01 18.54 -9.35
CA ILE A 352 -5.64 19.34 -8.29
C ILE A 352 -4.96 20.71 -8.17
N ALA A 353 -3.63 20.74 -8.06
CA ALA A 353 -2.86 21.98 -7.90
C ALA A 353 -3.07 22.94 -9.08
N THR A 354 -3.03 22.41 -10.31
CA THR A 354 -3.23 23.19 -11.53
C THR A 354 -4.66 23.72 -11.62
N CYS A 355 -5.66 22.88 -11.34
CA CYS A 355 -7.05 23.32 -11.36
C CYS A 355 -7.31 24.41 -10.31
N PHE A 356 -6.73 24.27 -9.12
CA PHE A 356 -6.79 25.28 -8.08
C PHE A 356 -6.13 26.58 -8.54
N ALA A 357 -4.92 26.52 -9.11
CA ALA A 357 -4.21 27.70 -9.62
C ALA A 357 -5.02 28.43 -10.71
N ILE A 358 -5.57 27.71 -11.69
CA ILE A 358 -6.39 28.29 -12.76
C ILE A 358 -7.66 28.94 -12.18
N SER A 359 -8.26 28.33 -11.15
CA SER A 359 -9.47 28.87 -10.50
C SER A 359 -9.26 30.25 -9.85
N LEU A 360 -8.01 30.64 -9.55
CA LEU A 360 -7.68 31.97 -9.03
C LEU A 360 -7.80 33.06 -10.10
N PHE A 361 -7.68 32.70 -11.38
CA PHE A 361 -7.72 33.63 -12.52
C PHE A 361 -9.03 33.54 -13.31
N CYS A 362 -9.74 32.42 -13.22
CA CYS A 362 -10.96 32.16 -13.99
C CYS A 362 -12.21 32.18 -13.11
N THR A 363 -13.19 33.03 -13.44
CA THR A 363 -14.45 33.17 -12.68
C THR A 363 -15.70 32.70 -13.43
N GLY A 364 -15.55 32.26 -14.68
CA GLY A 364 -16.67 31.79 -15.52
C GLY A 364 -17.34 30.53 -14.93
N PRO A 365 -18.69 30.48 -14.81
CA PRO A 365 -19.38 29.34 -14.19
C PRO A 365 -19.10 27.99 -14.86
N LEU A 366 -19.03 27.96 -16.20
CA LEU A 366 -18.71 26.74 -16.95
C LEU A 366 -17.25 26.33 -16.74
N THR A 367 -16.34 27.30 -16.71
CA THR A 367 -14.92 27.07 -16.40
C THR A 367 -14.76 26.49 -15.00
N LEU A 368 -15.44 27.05 -14.00
CA LEU A 368 -15.40 26.56 -12.62
C LEU A 368 -15.98 25.14 -12.49
N ALA A 369 -17.07 24.82 -13.21
CA ALA A 369 -17.60 23.46 -13.25
C ALA A 369 -16.61 22.47 -13.88
N GLY A 370 -15.94 22.85 -14.97
CA GLY A 370 -14.87 22.07 -15.58
C GLY A 370 -13.69 21.84 -14.62
N LEU A 371 -13.22 22.90 -13.96
CA LEU A 371 -12.15 22.82 -12.96
C LEU A 371 -12.54 21.95 -11.76
N ALA A 372 -13.80 21.99 -11.32
CA ALA A 372 -14.31 21.11 -10.27
C ALA A 372 -14.31 19.64 -10.70
N LEU A 373 -14.70 19.35 -11.94
CA LEU A 373 -14.66 17.99 -12.51
C LEU A 373 -13.21 17.47 -12.60
N PHE A 374 -12.27 18.27 -13.10
CA PHE A 374 -10.86 17.87 -13.16
C PHE A 374 -10.23 17.73 -11.77
N SER A 375 -10.54 18.63 -10.83
CA SER A 375 -10.10 18.48 -9.43
C SER A 375 -10.65 17.19 -8.80
N MET A 376 -11.90 16.83 -9.12
CA MET A 376 -12.50 15.57 -8.70
C MET A 376 -11.80 14.37 -9.33
N LEU A 377 -11.43 14.45 -10.61
CA LEU A 377 -10.60 13.44 -11.27
C LEU A 377 -9.26 13.26 -10.58
N GLY A 378 -8.56 14.36 -10.26
CA GLY A 378 -7.29 14.30 -9.53
C GLY A 378 -7.42 13.62 -8.17
N ASN A 379 -8.47 13.97 -7.40
CA ASN A 379 -8.74 13.32 -6.11
C ASN A 379 -9.21 11.85 -6.27
N ALA A 380 -9.91 11.52 -7.36
CA ALA A 380 -10.30 10.14 -7.65
C ALA A 380 -9.07 9.28 -7.96
N LEU A 381 -8.11 9.80 -8.73
CA LEU A 381 -6.84 9.11 -9.02
C LEU A 381 -6.09 8.75 -7.72
N TYR A 382 -5.97 9.70 -6.79
CA TYR A 382 -5.41 9.46 -5.45
C TYR A 382 -6.10 8.30 -4.72
N ASN A 383 -7.43 8.34 -4.70
CA ASN A 383 -8.24 7.36 -3.97
C ASN A 383 -8.31 5.99 -4.65
N THR A 384 -7.81 5.87 -5.89
CA THR A 384 -7.76 4.63 -6.68
C THR A 384 -6.35 4.14 -6.97
N SER A 385 -5.35 4.78 -6.35
CA SER A 385 -3.94 4.51 -6.64
C SER A 385 -3.54 3.07 -6.29
N GLU A 386 -4.13 2.49 -5.24
CA GLU A 386 -3.93 1.08 -4.86
C GLU A 386 -4.59 0.11 -5.85
N GLU A 387 -5.81 0.38 -6.33
CA GLU A 387 -6.44 -0.42 -7.37
C GLU A 387 -5.66 -0.35 -8.69
N TYR A 388 -5.13 0.83 -9.03
CA TYR A 388 -4.27 1.00 -10.20
C TYR A 388 -2.96 0.23 -10.06
N LYS A 389 -2.31 0.34 -8.89
CA LYS A 389 -1.09 -0.42 -8.56
C LYS A 389 -1.33 -1.93 -8.66
N LYS A 390 -2.48 -2.42 -8.19
CA LYS A 390 -2.88 -3.82 -8.30
C LYS A 390 -3.05 -4.25 -9.76
N TYR A 391 -3.72 -3.44 -10.57
CA TYR A 391 -3.84 -3.67 -12.02
C TYR A 391 -2.45 -3.73 -12.69
N GLN A 392 -1.59 -2.74 -12.43
CA GLN A 392 -0.26 -2.66 -13.03
C GLN A 392 0.61 -3.85 -12.62
N LYS A 393 0.56 -4.26 -11.35
CA LYS A 393 1.24 -5.47 -10.88
C LYS A 393 0.82 -6.71 -11.67
N SER A 394 -0.49 -6.91 -11.90
CA SER A 394 -0.97 -8.03 -12.72
C SER A 394 -0.53 -7.93 -14.18
N SER A 395 -0.53 -6.72 -14.75
CA SER A 395 -0.04 -6.49 -16.12
C SER A 395 1.45 -6.81 -16.27
N ILE A 396 2.27 -6.37 -15.31
CA ILE A 396 3.71 -6.69 -15.25
C ILE A 396 3.92 -8.20 -15.12
N THR A 397 3.11 -8.86 -14.29
CA THR A 397 3.17 -10.31 -14.09
C THR A 397 2.85 -11.09 -15.38
N VAL A 398 1.85 -10.65 -16.16
CA VAL A 398 1.56 -11.20 -17.49
C VAL A 398 2.75 -11.02 -18.43
N ARG A 399 3.35 -9.82 -18.47
CA ARG A 399 4.52 -9.54 -19.31
C ARG A 399 5.73 -10.39 -18.91
N ARG A 400 5.93 -10.62 -17.61
CA ARG A 400 6.98 -11.50 -17.09
C ARG A 400 6.76 -12.94 -17.54
N GLU A 401 5.51 -13.42 -17.50
CA GLU A 401 5.18 -14.76 -17.96
C GLU A 401 5.34 -14.92 -19.47
N LEU A 402 4.96 -13.90 -20.27
CA LEU A 402 5.27 -13.87 -21.70
C LEU A 402 6.78 -13.95 -21.97
N ALA A 403 7.59 -13.25 -21.19
CA ALA A 403 9.04 -13.33 -21.28
C ALA A 403 9.58 -14.73 -20.96
N ASN A 404 9.04 -15.38 -19.92
CA ASN A 404 9.36 -16.78 -19.60
C ASN A 404 8.97 -17.75 -20.73
N GLY A 405 7.87 -17.46 -21.44
CA GLY A 405 7.37 -18.24 -22.56
C GLY A 405 8.36 -18.39 -23.71
N HIS A 406 9.25 -17.42 -23.92
CA HIS A 406 10.34 -17.55 -24.91
C HIS A 406 11.31 -18.70 -24.62
N ILE A 407 11.37 -19.17 -23.36
CA ILE A 407 12.29 -20.21 -22.90
C ILE A 407 11.54 -21.49 -22.55
N LEU A 408 10.39 -21.40 -21.89
CA LEU A 408 9.73 -22.56 -21.30
C LEU A 408 8.55 -23.12 -22.10
N ASN A 409 7.96 -22.35 -23.03
CA ASN A 409 6.78 -22.64 -23.87
C ASN A 409 6.08 -24.01 -23.70
N ASP A 410 5.59 -24.31 -22.50
CA ASP A 410 4.98 -25.59 -22.12
C ASP A 410 3.50 -25.42 -21.79
N GLU A 411 2.80 -26.54 -21.56
CA GLU A 411 1.38 -26.52 -21.20
C GLU A 411 1.14 -25.73 -19.90
N HIS A 412 2.07 -25.79 -18.94
CA HIS A 412 2.00 -25.01 -17.71
C HIS A 412 2.08 -23.50 -18.00
N HIS A 413 3.01 -23.06 -18.84
CA HIS A 413 3.12 -21.67 -19.31
C HIS A 413 1.80 -21.17 -19.90
N HIS A 414 1.19 -21.92 -20.83
CA HIS A 414 -0.07 -21.52 -21.46
C HIS A 414 -1.24 -21.44 -20.46
N GLN A 415 -1.35 -22.40 -19.53
CA GLN A 415 -2.38 -22.39 -18.50
C GLN A 415 -2.19 -21.23 -17.50
N LEU A 416 -0.95 -20.97 -17.08
CA LEU A 416 -0.60 -19.89 -16.18
C LEU A 416 -0.88 -18.54 -16.84
N LEU A 417 -0.43 -18.33 -18.08
CA LEU A 417 -0.65 -17.11 -18.84
C LEU A 417 -2.15 -16.80 -19.02
N ARG A 418 -2.99 -17.82 -19.25
CA ARG A 418 -4.45 -17.65 -19.32
C ARG A 418 -5.01 -17.12 -18.00
N LYS A 419 -4.66 -17.76 -16.88
CA LYS A 419 -5.11 -17.35 -15.54
C LYS A 419 -4.65 -15.93 -15.19
N LEU A 420 -3.40 -15.59 -15.50
CA LEU A 420 -2.85 -14.26 -15.27
C LEU A 420 -3.55 -13.18 -16.12
N ASN A 421 -3.90 -13.48 -17.37
CA ASN A 421 -4.67 -12.58 -18.22
C ASN A 421 -6.10 -12.36 -17.68
N GLU A 422 -6.77 -13.42 -17.19
CA GLU A 422 -8.08 -13.31 -16.55
C GLU A 422 -8.02 -12.44 -15.29
N GLU A 423 -6.99 -12.61 -14.44
CA GLU A 423 -6.77 -11.78 -13.26
C GLU A 423 -6.45 -10.32 -13.62
N CYS A 424 -5.61 -10.09 -14.63
CA CYS A 424 -5.27 -8.77 -15.12
C CYS A 424 -6.51 -8.02 -15.63
N ASN A 425 -7.34 -8.69 -16.45
CA ASN A 425 -8.59 -8.13 -16.95
C ASN A 425 -9.57 -7.80 -15.82
N LYS A 426 -9.65 -8.66 -14.79
CA LYS A 426 -10.47 -8.39 -13.59
C LYS A 426 -9.98 -7.13 -12.87
N ASN A 427 -8.68 -7.03 -12.60
CA ASN A 427 -8.09 -5.89 -11.89
C ASN A 427 -8.21 -4.59 -12.72
N TYR A 428 -8.06 -4.66 -14.04
CA TYR A 428 -8.33 -3.54 -14.96
C TYR A 428 -9.78 -3.04 -14.85
N CYS A 429 -10.75 -3.96 -14.88
CA CYS A 429 -12.17 -3.63 -14.72
C CYS A 429 -12.46 -3.03 -13.34
N GLU A 430 -11.88 -3.59 -12.27
CA GLU A 430 -12.02 -3.08 -10.90
C GLU A 430 -11.46 -1.65 -10.77
N PHE A 431 -10.30 -1.36 -11.37
CA PHE A 431 -9.72 -0.03 -11.39
C PHE A 431 -10.65 0.99 -12.07
N TRP A 432 -11.07 0.74 -13.31
CA TRP A 432 -11.92 1.69 -14.04
C TRP A 432 -13.29 1.90 -13.41
N LYS A 433 -13.90 0.84 -12.87
CA LYS A 433 -15.15 0.94 -12.11
C LYS A 433 -14.97 1.82 -10.86
N SER A 434 -13.89 1.61 -10.12
CA SER A 434 -13.58 2.38 -8.92
C SER A 434 -13.28 3.84 -9.26
N LEU A 435 -12.50 4.09 -10.31
CA LEU A 435 -12.21 5.43 -10.81
C LEU A 435 -13.49 6.16 -11.25
N ALA A 436 -14.31 5.55 -12.10
CA ALA A 436 -15.55 6.17 -12.56
C ALA A 436 -16.51 6.48 -11.39
N PHE A 437 -16.64 5.55 -10.43
CA PHE A 437 -17.45 5.77 -9.23
C PHE A 437 -16.88 6.89 -8.36
N ASN A 438 -15.57 6.93 -8.19
CA ASN A 438 -14.92 7.97 -7.41
C ASN A 438 -15.01 9.33 -8.10
N VAL A 439 -14.94 9.44 -9.44
CA VAL A 439 -15.04 10.72 -10.17
C VAL A 439 -16.46 11.32 -10.10
N GLY A 440 -17.50 10.53 -10.37
CA GLY A 440 -18.85 11.06 -10.57
C GLY A 440 -19.92 10.47 -9.66
N GLY A 441 -19.74 9.23 -9.19
CA GLY A 441 -20.78 8.48 -8.50
C GLY A 441 -21.28 9.17 -7.22
N VAL A 442 -20.36 9.62 -6.37
CA VAL A 442 -20.72 10.32 -5.13
C VAL A 442 -21.33 11.69 -5.41
N ALA A 443 -20.79 12.45 -6.38
CA ALA A 443 -21.36 13.74 -6.76
C ALA A 443 -22.78 13.59 -7.32
N PHE A 444 -23.03 12.53 -8.10
CA PHE A 444 -24.35 12.17 -8.59
C PHE A 444 -25.32 11.84 -7.46
N ILE A 445 -24.91 11.05 -6.47
CA ILE A 445 -25.73 10.72 -5.30
C ILE A 445 -26.07 12.00 -4.50
N ILE A 446 -25.10 12.88 -4.26
CA ILE A 446 -25.33 14.16 -3.57
C ILE A 446 -26.32 15.03 -4.36
N THR A 447 -26.13 15.13 -5.68
CA THR A 447 -27.00 15.91 -6.57
C THR A 447 -28.42 15.36 -6.55
N ALA A 448 -28.57 14.04 -6.66
CA ALA A 448 -29.87 13.39 -6.56
C ALA A 448 -30.51 13.60 -5.19
N ALA A 449 -29.74 13.63 -4.09
CA ALA A 449 -30.26 13.79 -2.74
C ALA A 449 -30.89 15.16 -2.54
N VAL A 450 -30.20 16.19 -3.06
CA VAL A 450 -30.68 17.56 -3.06
C VAL A 450 -31.87 17.74 -4.00
N ALA A 451 -31.87 17.06 -5.15
CA ALA A 451 -32.98 17.12 -6.08
C ALA A 451 -34.25 16.44 -5.52
N SER A 452 -34.12 15.26 -4.92
CA SER A 452 -35.25 14.46 -4.42
C SER A 452 -34.79 13.32 -3.50
N TRP A 453 -35.19 13.33 -2.22
CA TRP A 453 -34.83 12.26 -1.28
C TRP A 453 -35.33 10.85 -1.68
N PRO A 454 -36.54 10.67 -2.27
CA PRO A 454 -36.99 9.35 -2.73
C PRO A 454 -36.14 8.78 -3.86
N LEU A 455 -35.67 9.62 -4.79
CA LEU A 455 -34.74 9.19 -5.85
C LEU A 455 -33.45 8.64 -5.25
N VAL A 456 -32.93 9.26 -4.19
CA VAL A 456 -31.73 8.76 -3.52
C VAL A 456 -31.94 7.49 -2.74
N VAL A 457 -33.08 7.30 -2.08
CA VAL A 457 -33.39 6.02 -1.44
C VAL A 457 -33.41 4.90 -2.49
N GLY A 458 -34.07 5.12 -3.64
CA GLY A 458 -34.06 4.18 -4.75
C GLY A 458 -32.65 3.87 -5.26
N LEU A 459 -31.87 4.90 -5.59
CA LEU A 459 -30.48 4.75 -6.06
C LEU A 459 -29.57 4.06 -5.04
N THR A 460 -29.73 4.39 -3.75
CA THR A 460 -28.96 3.78 -2.67
C THR A 460 -29.30 2.30 -2.53
N LEU A 461 -30.58 1.92 -2.61
CA LEU A 461 -30.99 0.51 -2.59
C LEU A 461 -30.39 -0.26 -3.77
N VAL A 462 -30.43 0.31 -4.98
CA VAL A 462 -29.80 -0.30 -6.16
C VAL A 462 -28.29 -0.47 -5.96
N TYR A 463 -27.61 0.56 -5.45
CA TYR A 463 -26.17 0.51 -5.18
C TYR A 463 -25.81 -0.53 -4.10
N VAL A 464 -26.58 -0.59 -3.02
CA VAL A 464 -26.40 -1.58 -1.95
C VAL A 464 -26.61 -2.99 -2.49
N ALA A 465 -27.68 -3.23 -3.26
CA ALA A 465 -27.93 -4.52 -3.89
C ALA A 465 -26.78 -4.93 -4.84
N TYR A 466 -26.29 -3.99 -5.65
CA TYR A 466 -25.13 -4.20 -6.52
C TYR A 466 -23.87 -4.58 -5.71
N ARG A 467 -23.57 -3.85 -4.63
CA ARG A 467 -22.41 -4.11 -3.77
C ARG A 467 -22.49 -5.45 -3.04
N LEU A 468 -23.68 -5.83 -2.59
CA LEU A 468 -23.91 -7.13 -1.99
C LEU A 468 -23.71 -8.26 -3.02
N ASN A 469 -24.20 -8.08 -4.25
CA ASN A 469 -23.97 -9.05 -5.33
C ASN A 469 -22.48 -9.15 -5.71
N ASP A 470 -21.76 -8.03 -5.82
CA ASP A 470 -20.31 -8.02 -6.07
C ASP A 470 -19.52 -8.73 -4.95
N ALA A 471 -19.86 -8.47 -3.68
CA ALA A 471 -19.24 -9.13 -2.54
C ALA A 471 -19.50 -10.64 -2.54
N TYR A 472 -20.74 -11.06 -2.84
CA TYR A 472 -21.11 -12.46 -2.95
C TYR A 472 -20.35 -13.18 -4.07
N GLN A 473 -20.26 -12.58 -5.26
CA GLN A 473 -19.48 -13.11 -6.38
C GLN A 473 -17.99 -13.23 -6.06
N LYS A 474 -17.43 -12.24 -5.35
CA LYS A 474 -16.02 -12.29 -4.89
C LYS A 474 -15.78 -13.44 -3.90
N GLN A 475 -16.74 -13.71 -3.02
CA GLN A 475 -16.65 -14.82 -2.06
C GLN A 475 -16.75 -16.20 -2.76
N LEU A 476 -17.58 -16.32 -3.79
CA LEU A 476 -17.72 -17.52 -4.62
C LEU A 476 -16.49 -17.82 -5.50
N HIS A 477 -15.68 -16.81 -5.81
CA HIS A 477 -14.50 -16.93 -6.68
C HIS A 477 -13.15 -16.71 -5.96
N ASN A 478 -13.09 -16.98 -4.65
CA ASN A 478 -11.81 -17.04 -3.93
C ASN A 478 -11.04 -18.31 -4.35
N GLN A 479 -10.43 -18.28 -5.54
CA GLN A 479 -9.33 -19.16 -5.88
C GLN A 479 -8.03 -18.59 -5.30
N GLU A 480 -7.20 -19.48 -4.74
CA GLU A 480 -5.87 -19.16 -4.22
C GLU A 480 -5.05 -18.35 -5.25
N SER A 481 -4.27 -17.38 -4.77
CA SER A 481 -3.46 -16.48 -5.59
C SER A 481 -2.41 -17.26 -6.40
N ILE A 482 -2.72 -17.50 -7.68
CA ILE A 482 -1.89 -18.23 -8.66
C ILE A 482 -0.63 -17.43 -9.10
N SER A 483 -0.54 -16.15 -8.77
CA SER A 483 0.54 -15.22 -9.16
C SER A 483 1.97 -15.65 -8.79
N GLN A 484 2.16 -16.68 -7.97
CA GLN A 484 3.46 -17.02 -7.41
C GLN A 484 4.34 -17.84 -8.37
N ASP A 485 3.83 -18.51 -9.40
CA ASP A 485 4.63 -19.40 -10.26
C ASP A 485 5.47 -18.70 -11.36
N VAL A 486 5.37 -17.38 -11.45
CA VAL A 486 5.99 -16.58 -12.54
C VAL A 486 7.51 -16.44 -12.35
N TYR A 487 8.02 -16.64 -11.14
CA TYR A 487 9.45 -16.59 -10.82
C TYR A 487 10.11 -17.98 -10.77
N ARG A 488 9.57 -18.95 -11.53
CA ARG A 488 10.18 -20.28 -11.66
C ARG A 488 11.58 -20.21 -12.24
N LEU A 489 12.50 -21.03 -11.74
CA LEU A 489 13.88 -21.08 -12.19
C LEU A 489 13.93 -21.59 -13.63
N LEU A 490 14.74 -20.92 -14.44
CA LEU A 490 15.04 -21.36 -15.80
C LEU A 490 16.20 -22.33 -15.71
N ASN A 491 16.13 -23.44 -16.44
CA ASN A 491 17.17 -24.47 -16.40
C ASN A 491 18.56 -23.85 -16.70
N PRO A 492 19.60 -24.17 -15.90
CA PRO A 492 20.91 -23.54 -16.02
C PRO A 492 21.62 -23.84 -17.35
N GLU A 493 21.25 -24.91 -18.07
CA GLU A 493 21.74 -25.21 -19.43
C GLU A 493 21.36 -24.13 -20.45
N TYR A 494 20.25 -23.40 -20.25
CA TYR A 494 19.83 -22.30 -21.13
C TYR A 494 20.45 -20.94 -20.76
N LEU A 495 21.02 -20.81 -19.56
CA LEU A 495 21.70 -19.58 -19.12
C LEU A 495 23.08 -19.41 -19.78
N GLU A 496 23.74 -20.50 -20.18
CA GLU A 496 24.99 -20.44 -20.94
C GLU A 496 24.78 -19.92 -22.38
N GLU A 497 23.70 -20.35 -23.07
CA GLU A 497 23.39 -19.87 -24.43
C GLU A 497 23.01 -18.39 -24.50
N SER A 498 22.28 -17.87 -23.50
CA SER A 498 21.88 -16.44 -23.47
C SER A 498 23.04 -15.49 -23.13
N SER A 499 24.04 -15.94 -22.36
CA SER A 499 25.22 -15.14 -22.03
C SER A 499 26.17 -14.90 -23.22
N LEU A 500 26.09 -15.77 -24.24
CA LEU A 500 26.87 -15.64 -25.48
C LEU A 500 26.22 -14.70 -26.51
N GLN A 501 24.94 -14.36 -26.37
CA GLN A 501 24.25 -13.46 -27.31
C GLN A 501 24.28 -11.97 -26.94
N PHE A 502 24.67 -11.61 -25.70
CA PHE A 502 24.80 -10.20 -25.27
C PHE A 502 26.25 -9.72 -25.14
N SER A 503 27.21 -10.49 -25.64
CA SER A 503 28.60 -10.04 -25.80
C SER A 503 28.86 -9.61 -27.25
N TYR A 504 28.16 -8.57 -27.73
CA TYR A 504 28.58 -7.72 -28.84
C TYR A 504 28.02 -6.31 -28.71
#